data_AF-A0A285EEZ3-F1
#
_entry.id   AF-A0A285EEZ3-F1
#
_cell.length_a   1.000
_cell.length_b   1.000
_cell.length_c   1.000
_cell.angle_alpha   90.00
_cell.angle_beta   90.00
_cell.angle_gamma   90.00
#
_symmetry.space_group_name_H-M   'P 1'
#
loop_
_entity.id
_entity.type
_entity.pdbx_description
1 polymer ?
#
loop_
_entity_poly.entity_id
_entity_poly.type
_entity_poly.pdbx_seq_one_letter_code
_entity_poly.pdbx_strand_id
1 'polypeptide(L)'
;MTAVDLDGDAIVEEANQFNDPPSGRYVIVEVDAQYVGDDEGNAFWDLSYVFNGTDARQYSDGDCSAVLPNDGIDAPTLNPGGSASFQVCVDVPPSAIDGGLLFIEPLMSFDDEDRVYFAIR
;
A
#
# COMPACT_ATOMS: atom_id res chain seq x y z
N MET A 1 -3.73 5.11 7.07
CA MET A 1 -4.62 4.70 5.97
C MET A 1 -5.95 5.41 6.10
N THR A 2 -6.42 6.01 5.02
CA THR A 2 -7.71 6.72 4.95
C THR A 2 -8.76 5.97 4.14
N ALA A 3 -8.33 5.25 3.10
CA ALA A 3 -9.21 4.47 2.23
C ALA A 3 -8.46 3.29 1.60
N VAL A 4 -9.24 2.32 1.10
CA VAL A 4 -8.77 1.25 0.22
C VAL A 4 -9.77 1.13 -0.91
N ASP A 5 -9.31 1.29 -2.15
CA ASP A 5 -10.09 0.99 -3.35
C ASP A 5 -9.78 -0.43 -3.81
N LEU A 6 -10.80 -1.29 -3.79
CA LEU A 6 -10.68 -2.70 -4.16
C LEU A 6 -10.75 -2.93 -5.69
N ASP A 7 -11.02 -1.90 -6.49
CA ASP A 7 -11.09 -1.95 -7.95
C ASP A 7 -10.39 -0.74 -8.59
N GLY A 8 -9.07 -0.71 -8.45
CA GLY A 8 -8.20 0.39 -8.85
C GLY A 8 -7.75 0.42 -10.31
N ASP A 9 -8.21 -0.51 -11.14
CA ASP A 9 -7.71 -0.67 -12.51
C ASP A 9 -7.86 0.63 -13.34
N ALA A 10 -8.99 1.31 -13.20
CA ALA A 10 -9.24 2.58 -13.88
C ALA A 10 -8.33 3.72 -13.36
N ILE A 11 -8.03 3.74 -12.06
CA ILE A 11 -7.11 4.72 -11.46
C ILE A 11 -5.71 4.54 -12.06
N VAL A 12 -5.25 3.31 -12.16
CA VAL A 12 -3.93 2.96 -12.71
C VAL A 12 -3.84 3.28 -14.21
N GLU A 13 -4.88 2.97 -14.97
CA GLU A 13 -4.94 3.28 -16.41
C GLU A 13 -4.93 4.80 -16.67
N GLU A 14 -5.68 5.57 -15.88
CA GLU A 14 -5.73 7.04 -16.00
C GLU A 14 -4.40 7.69 -15.61
N ALA A 15 -3.73 7.17 -14.58
CA ALA A 15 -2.45 7.71 -14.10
C ALA A 15 -1.35 7.67 -15.16
N ASN A 16 -1.24 6.54 -15.87
CA ASN A 16 -0.24 6.35 -16.90
C ASN A 16 -0.67 5.27 -17.89
N GLN A 17 -0.93 5.67 -19.14
CA GLN A 17 -1.30 4.76 -20.24
C GLN A 17 -0.23 3.71 -20.60
N PHE A 18 0.98 3.80 -20.04
CA PHE A 18 2.05 2.82 -20.21
C PHE A 18 2.14 1.81 -19.07
N ASN A 19 1.28 1.92 -18.04
CA ASN A 19 1.18 0.88 -17.02
C ASN A 19 0.75 -0.44 -17.66
N ASP A 20 1.34 -1.52 -17.18
CA ASP A 20 0.90 -2.87 -17.55
C ASP A 20 -0.49 -3.15 -16.93
N PRO A 21 -1.35 -3.91 -17.64
CA PRO A 21 -2.59 -4.39 -17.03
C PRO A 21 -2.27 -5.26 -15.81
N PRO A 22 -3.13 -5.28 -14.77
CA PRO A 22 -2.91 -6.14 -13.62
C PRO A 22 -2.96 -7.61 -14.03
N SER A 23 -2.18 -8.43 -13.34
CA SER A 23 -2.28 -9.89 -13.42
C SER A 23 -3.61 -10.40 -12.83
N GLY A 24 -4.11 -9.72 -11.80
CA GLY A 24 -5.43 -9.92 -11.22
C GLY A 24 -6.25 -8.64 -11.29
N ARG A 25 -6.12 -7.81 -10.27
CA ARG A 25 -6.79 -6.51 -10.11
C ARG A 25 -5.96 -5.67 -9.16
N TYR A 26 -5.80 -4.39 -9.50
CA TYR A 26 -5.13 -3.45 -8.61
C TYR A 26 -6.05 -3.10 -7.44
N VAL A 27 -5.53 -3.25 -6.22
CA VAL A 27 -6.11 -2.68 -5.01
C VAL A 27 -5.24 -1.50 -4.59
N ILE A 28 -5.83 -0.32 -4.44
CA ILE A 28 -5.12 0.91 -4.11
C ILE A 28 -5.36 1.26 -2.65
N VAL A 29 -4.29 1.52 -1.91
CA VAL A 29 -4.36 1.94 -0.51
C VAL A 29 -3.98 3.40 -0.44
N GLU A 30 -4.85 4.22 0.15
CA GLU A 30 -4.55 5.62 0.46
C GLU A 30 -3.95 5.73 1.86
N VAL A 31 -2.75 6.30 1.92
CA VAL A 31 -1.93 6.37 3.13
C VAL A 31 -1.74 7.81 3.54
N ASP A 32 -2.30 8.19 4.68
CA ASP A 32 -1.84 9.33 5.48
C ASP A 32 -0.92 8.83 6.59
N ALA A 33 0.34 9.30 6.55
CA ALA A 33 1.37 8.97 7.53
C ALA A 33 1.80 10.22 8.30
N GLN A 34 2.04 10.06 9.60
CA GLN A 34 2.71 11.05 10.44
C GLN A 34 3.95 10.41 11.05
N TYR A 35 5.09 11.07 10.93
CA TYR A 35 6.33 10.60 11.54
C TYR A 35 6.37 11.01 13.02
N VAL A 36 6.43 10.01 13.90
CA VAL A 36 6.39 10.16 15.37
C VAL A 36 7.72 9.84 16.06
N GLY A 37 8.76 9.54 15.28
CA GLY A 37 10.12 9.31 15.78
C GLY A 37 10.88 10.61 16.03
N ASP A 38 12.09 10.47 16.59
CA ASP A 38 12.98 11.58 16.92
C ASP A 38 14.01 11.90 15.80
N ASP A 39 14.17 11.01 14.82
CA ASP A 39 15.10 11.12 13.68
C ASP A 39 14.36 11.49 12.38
N GLU A 40 14.66 10.83 11.27
CA GLU A 40 13.91 10.92 10.01
C GLU A 40 13.35 9.56 9.59
N GLY A 41 12.36 9.55 8.71
CA GLY A 41 11.81 8.32 8.13
C GLY A 41 10.97 8.58 6.90
N ASN A 42 10.81 7.57 6.06
CA ASN A 42 9.98 7.61 4.87
C ASN A 42 8.97 6.46 4.90
N ALA A 43 7.68 6.80 5.04
CA ALA A 43 6.64 5.80 5.22
C ALA A 43 6.46 4.86 4.00
N PHE A 44 6.90 5.23 2.80
CA PHE A 44 6.88 4.32 1.66
C PHE A 44 8.05 3.33 1.70
N TRP A 45 9.25 3.79 2.07
CA TRP A 45 10.45 2.93 2.10
C TRP A 45 10.62 2.12 3.38
N ASP A 46 10.07 2.59 4.49
CA ASP A 46 10.26 1.97 5.81
C ASP A 46 9.16 0.97 6.17
N LEU A 47 8.04 0.96 5.43
CA LEU A 47 6.87 0.11 5.69
C LEU A 47 6.60 -0.80 4.49
N SER A 48 5.98 -1.96 4.75
CA SER A 48 5.33 -2.76 3.72
C SER A 48 3.82 -2.75 3.92
N TYR A 49 3.10 -2.75 2.80
CA TYR A 49 1.65 -2.73 2.73
C TYR A 49 1.20 -4.04 2.10
N VAL A 50 0.56 -4.88 2.90
CA VAL A 50 0.29 -6.25 2.51
C VAL A 50 -1.20 -6.54 2.58
N PHE A 51 -1.73 -7.03 1.46
CA PHE A 51 -3.09 -7.54 1.39
C PHE A 51 -3.09 -9.05 1.61
N ASN A 52 -3.79 -9.49 2.64
CA ASN A 52 -4.03 -10.89 2.92
C ASN A 52 -5.34 -11.32 2.24
N GLY A 53 -5.21 -12.08 1.15
CA GLY A 53 -6.33 -12.58 0.37
C GLY A 53 -7.06 -13.74 1.07
N THR A 54 -8.30 -13.99 0.66
CA THR A 54 -9.09 -15.12 1.16
C THR A 54 -8.62 -16.49 0.65
N ASP A 55 -7.65 -16.52 -0.27
CA ASP A 55 -7.01 -17.73 -0.81
C ASP A 55 -5.78 -18.19 0.00
N ALA A 56 -5.60 -17.64 1.21
CA ALA A 56 -4.46 -17.90 2.10
C ALA A 56 -3.11 -17.47 1.52
N ARG A 57 -3.09 -16.41 0.70
CA ARG A 57 -1.88 -15.76 0.20
C ARG A 57 -1.80 -14.29 0.63
N GLN A 58 -0.57 -13.81 0.71
CA GLN A 58 -0.25 -12.40 0.92
C GLN A 58 0.24 -11.79 -0.40
N TYR A 59 -0.16 -10.55 -0.64
CA TYR A 59 0.20 -9.75 -1.80
C TYR A 59 0.80 -8.44 -1.29
N SER A 60 2.07 -8.20 -1.60
CA SER A 60 2.81 -7.03 -1.10
C SER A 60 2.79 -5.91 -2.14
N ASP A 61 2.91 -4.68 -1.65
CA ASP A 61 3.12 -3.51 -2.48
C ASP A 61 4.39 -3.60 -3.33
N GLY A 62 5.41 -4.30 -2.84
CA GLY A 62 6.65 -4.55 -3.60
C GLY A 62 6.45 -5.40 -4.86
N ASP A 63 5.32 -6.10 -4.99
CA ASP A 63 4.96 -6.87 -6.20
C ASP A 63 4.21 -6.02 -7.24
N CYS A 64 3.80 -4.79 -6.89
CA CYS A 64 3.09 -3.89 -7.77
C CYS A 64 4.04 -2.84 -8.36
N SER A 65 4.11 -2.76 -9.69
CA SER A 65 4.97 -1.79 -10.40
C SER A 65 4.18 -0.70 -11.13
N ALA A 66 2.89 -0.56 -10.83
CA ALA A 66 2.04 0.44 -11.46
C ALA A 66 2.40 1.85 -10.96
N VAL A 67 2.48 2.81 -11.89
CA VAL A 67 2.60 4.23 -11.56
C VAL A 67 1.23 4.75 -11.13
N LEU A 68 1.16 5.39 -9.96
CA LEU A 68 -0.08 5.92 -9.38
C LEU A 68 -0.18 7.45 -9.50
N PRO A 69 -1.39 8.03 -9.42
CA PRO A 69 -1.55 9.49 -9.45
C PRO A 69 -0.83 10.22 -8.31
N ASN A 70 -0.76 9.62 -7.13
CA ASN A 70 -0.03 10.12 -5.97
C ASN A 70 0.91 9.04 -5.44
N ASP A 71 1.90 8.67 -6.24
CA ASP A 71 2.75 7.51 -6.02
C ASP A 71 3.58 7.60 -4.72
N GLY A 72 3.58 6.53 -3.94
CA GLY A 72 4.37 6.41 -2.72
C GLY A 72 5.87 6.56 -2.96
N ILE A 73 6.38 6.21 -4.15
CA ILE A 73 7.80 6.37 -4.46
C ILE A 73 8.26 7.83 -4.41
N ASP A 74 7.33 8.77 -4.65
CA ASP A 74 7.56 10.21 -4.60
C ASP A 74 7.31 10.80 -3.19
N ALA A 75 6.89 9.99 -2.22
CA ALA A 75 6.64 10.44 -0.86
C ALA A 75 7.94 10.95 -0.22
N PRO A 76 7.91 12.10 0.48
CA PRO A 76 9.10 12.70 1.06
C PRO A 76 9.57 11.93 2.31
N THR A 77 10.88 12.01 2.58
CA THR A 77 11.39 11.73 3.92
C THR A 77 10.92 12.81 4.89
N LEU A 78 10.41 12.38 6.03
CA LEU A 78 9.80 13.21 7.07
C LEU A 78 10.74 13.37 8.26
N ASN A 79 10.80 14.59 8.80
CA ASN A 79 11.39 14.91 10.10
C ASN A 79 10.33 14.77 11.22
N PRO A 80 10.70 14.86 12.52
CA PRO A 80 9.78 14.70 13.65
C PRO A 80 8.53 15.60 13.53
N GLY A 81 7.36 14.97 13.58
CA GLY A 81 6.05 15.64 13.47
C GLY A 81 5.58 15.93 12.03
N GLY A 82 6.38 15.60 11.01
CA GLY A 82 5.99 15.74 9.60
C GLY A 82 4.91 14.74 9.19
N SER A 83 4.21 15.05 8.09
CA SER A 83 3.18 14.18 7.51
C SER A 83 3.28 14.14 5.98
N ALA A 84 2.87 13.02 5.41
CA ALA A 84 2.73 12.81 3.97
C ALA A 84 1.47 12.00 3.66
N SER A 85 0.92 12.25 2.48
CA SER A 85 -0.22 11.54 1.90
C SER A 85 0.19 10.95 0.57
N PHE A 86 0.03 9.65 0.38
CA PHE A 86 0.41 8.95 -0.85
C PHE A 86 -0.45 7.71 -1.07
N GLN A 87 -0.28 7.07 -2.22
CA GLN A 87 -0.94 5.85 -2.62
C GLN A 87 0.08 4.74 -2.79
N VAL A 88 -0.32 3.52 -2.47
CA VAL A 88 0.39 2.29 -2.83
C VAL A 88 -0.58 1.34 -3.49
N CYS A 89 -0.07 0.41 -4.30
CA CYS A 89 -0.90 -0.59 -4.97
C CYS A 89 -0.43 -1.99 -4.60
N VAL A 90 -1.36 -2.95 -4.66
CA VAL A 90 -1.08 -4.39 -4.69
C VAL A 90 -1.87 -5.01 -5.83
N ASP A 91 -1.39 -6.11 -6.40
CA ASP A 91 -2.07 -6.85 -7.48
C ASP A 91 -2.61 -8.18 -6.93
N VAL A 92 -3.93 -8.31 -6.87
CA VAL A 92 -4.62 -9.42 -6.18
C VAL A 92 -5.60 -10.11 -7.14
N PRO A 93 -5.64 -11.45 -7.18
CA PRO A 93 -6.69 -12.17 -7.90
C PRO A 93 -8.08 -11.75 -7.41
N PRO A 94 -9.04 -11.41 -8.30
CA PRO A 94 -10.36 -10.92 -7.90
C PRO A 94 -11.11 -11.84 -6.91
N SER A 95 -10.93 -13.16 -7.03
CA SER A 95 -11.54 -14.15 -6.13
C SER A 95 -11.01 -14.12 -4.70
N ALA A 96 -9.86 -13.47 -4.46
CA ALA A 96 -9.20 -13.38 -3.15
C ALA A 96 -9.46 -12.04 -2.44
N ILE A 97 -10.08 -11.06 -3.11
CA ILE A 97 -10.24 -9.69 -2.62
C ILE A 97 -11.38 -9.58 -1.59
N ASP A 98 -12.57 -10.10 -1.92
CA ASP A 98 -13.76 -9.96 -1.08
C ASP A 98 -13.56 -10.67 0.27
N GLY A 99 -13.53 -9.89 1.36
CA GLY A 99 -13.27 -10.40 2.71
C GLY A 99 -11.79 -10.51 3.09
N GLY A 100 -10.89 -10.01 2.24
CA GLY A 100 -9.47 -9.85 2.55
C GLY A 100 -9.21 -8.81 3.65
N LEU A 101 -7.96 -8.77 4.12
CA LEU A 101 -7.50 -7.87 5.18
C LEU A 101 -6.22 -7.19 4.75
N LEU A 102 -6.09 -5.90 5.04
CA LEU A 102 -4.84 -5.17 4.86
C LEU A 102 -4.08 -5.17 6.19
N PHE A 103 -2.78 -5.38 6.14
CA PHE A 103 -1.91 -5.01 7.24
C PHE A 103 -0.72 -4.21 6.75
N ILE A 104 -0.16 -3.41 7.67
CA ILE A 104 1.04 -2.62 7.45
C ILE A 104 2.03 -3.01 8.55
N GLU A 105 3.29 -3.18 8.16
CA GLU A 105 4.38 -3.53 9.08
C GLU A 105 5.69 -2.85 8.66
N PRO A 106 6.68 -2.73 9.55
CA PRO A 106 8.01 -2.25 9.15
C PRO A 106 8.64 -3.20 8.12
N LEU A 107 9.19 -2.64 7.03
CA LEU A 107 9.78 -3.41 5.94
C LEU A 107 10.94 -4.31 6.42
N MET A 108 11.73 -3.80 7.37
CA MET A 108 12.89 -4.48 7.94
C MET A 108 12.70 -4.71 9.44
N SER A 109 11.74 -5.56 9.79
CA SER A 109 11.55 -6.07 11.16
C SER A 109 11.65 -7.60 11.19
N PHE A 110 12.16 -8.13 12.30
CA PHE A 110 12.10 -9.57 12.62
C PHE A 110 11.02 -9.87 13.67
N ASP A 111 10.27 -8.86 14.07
CA ASP A 111 9.20 -8.91 15.07
C ASP A 111 7.87 -8.58 14.39
N ASP A 112 6.87 -9.44 14.57
CA ASP A 112 5.52 -9.26 14.04
C ASP A 112 4.60 -8.46 14.98
N GLU A 113 5.08 -8.09 16.18
CA GLU A 113 4.35 -7.26 17.14
C GLU A 113 4.00 -5.86 16.60
N ASP A 114 4.79 -5.35 15.64
CA ASP A 114 4.59 -4.02 15.03
C ASP A 114 3.57 -4.01 13.88
N ARG A 115 2.97 -5.16 13.56
CA ARG A 115 1.97 -5.26 12.50
C ARG A 115 0.63 -4.68 12.93
N VAL A 116 0.08 -3.79 12.11
CA VAL A 116 -1.25 -3.21 12.32
C VAL A 116 -2.21 -3.66 11.23
N TYR A 117 -3.36 -4.20 11.64
CA TYR A 117 -4.41 -4.67 10.74
C TYR A 117 -5.50 -3.62 10.54
N PHE A 118 -5.97 -3.51 9.30
CA PHE A 118 -7.05 -2.61 8.90
C PHE A 118 -8.21 -3.43 8.34
N ALA A 119 -9.41 -3.15 8.84
CA ALA A 119 -10.64 -3.68 8.24
C ALA A 119 -10.92 -2.93 6.94
N ILE A 120 -11.01 -3.68 5.84
CA ILE A 120 -11.42 -3.15 4.54
C ILE A 120 -12.94 -3.20 4.49
N ARG A 121 -13.59 -2.08 4.15
CA ARG A 121 -15.05 -1.94 4.11
C ARG A 121 -15.55 -1.73 2.70
#